data_AF-A0A7S3ZEB4-F1
#
_entry.id   AF-A0A7S3ZEB4-F1
#
_cell.length_a   1.000
_cell.length_b   1.000
_cell.length_c   1.000
_cell.angle_alpha   90.00
_cell.angle_beta   90.00
_cell.angle_gamma   90.00
#
_symmetry.space_group_name_H-M   'P 1'
#
loop_
_entity.id
_entity.type
_entity.pdbx_description
1 polymer ?
#
loop_
_entity_poly.entity_id
_entity_poly.type
_entity_poly.pdbx_seq_one_letter_code
_entity_poly.pdbx_strand_id
1 'polypeptide(L)'
;GCEFHFKVDNIADGKEHLLRLRSRYPALLQYCDGENILSISGAPNTATTNKTKKVWPDKSFQLLYLQQEDDGISSRLRVDLDKLPLAYSKQSIPLPPCGDGGSGDGGSGDGGSGDGGSGDGGSGGGDTGGGGSGSGECRRDETPAGSGEPLRVAISFDGNLKDQDDWAAAPLAIALLQKGNVNVVHIDYNNHAGRADTEWISNMRTSVQGACSRFKGVCDAPGIVFDARKDINDKDLNADAVSHLAAQIDQSKGASPLWILLAGPAELIWRALRMSNPNKHKHVRILSHSVWNEQHTQGDLMSHNLASILKDFSTVKVTKIPDQNTELKRAKSDDAYKFLAQSGNGDFKWLYKRIKLATDRFDDPSDAGMALYLVTGRRCGTIQDVNNLLL
;
A
#
# COMPACT_ATOMS: atom_id res chain seq x y z
N GLY A 1 8.17 22.56 -23.06
CA GLY A 1 7.25 23.17 -22.08
C GLY A 1 6.39 24.15 -22.84
N CYS A 2 5.08 24.15 -22.63
CA CYS A 2 4.20 25.15 -23.24
C CYS A 2 4.27 26.42 -22.38
N GLU A 3 4.53 27.57 -23.00
CA GLU A 3 4.37 28.88 -22.37
C GLU A 3 3.02 29.45 -22.77
N PHE A 4 2.25 29.92 -21.79
CA PHE A 4 0.97 30.58 -22.01
C PHE A 4 1.13 32.06 -21.69
N HIS A 5 0.71 32.91 -22.63
CA HIS A 5 0.71 34.35 -22.45
C HIS A 5 -0.71 34.78 -22.07
N PHE A 6 -0.86 35.36 -20.88
CA PHE A 6 -2.15 35.90 -20.44
C PHE A 6 -2.05 37.42 -20.40
N LYS A 7 -3.07 38.09 -20.94
CA LYS A 7 -3.29 39.51 -20.68
C LYS A 7 -4.27 39.63 -19.53
N VAL A 8 -3.80 40.11 -18.39
CA VAL A 8 -4.65 40.40 -17.23
C VAL A 8 -5.10 41.84 -17.34
N ASP A 9 -6.31 42.07 -17.83
CA ASP A 9 -6.92 43.39 -17.71
C ASP A 9 -7.37 43.58 -16.26
N ASN A 10 -7.12 44.78 -15.72
CA ASN A 10 -7.54 45.28 -14.40
C ASN A 10 -6.57 45.07 -13.20
N ILE A 11 -5.27 45.20 -13.45
CA ILE A 11 -4.30 45.67 -12.43
C ILE A 11 -4.03 47.14 -12.74
N ALA A 12 -4.11 48.01 -11.73
CA ALA A 12 -4.03 49.48 -11.88
C ALA A 12 -2.68 50.01 -12.41
N ASP A 13 -1.73 49.14 -12.74
CA ASP A 13 -0.39 49.51 -13.21
C ASP A 13 -0.20 49.45 -14.73
N GLY A 14 -1.16 48.88 -15.47
CA GLY A 14 -1.12 48.82 -16.94
C GLY A 14 0.04 47.99 -17.53
N LYS A 15 0.68 47.11 -16.73
CA LYS A 15 1.81 46.29 -17.18
C LYS A 15 1.36 44.88 -17.60
N GLU A 16 2.05 44.31 -18.59
CA GLU A 16 1.97 42.88 -18.87
C GLU A 16 2.77 42.11 -17.81
N HIS A 17 2.11 41.12 -17.19
CA HIS A 17 2.73 40.26 -16.18
C HIS A 17 2.89 38.85 -16.73
N LEU A 18 4.10 38.30 -16.60
CA LEU A 18 4.40 36.95 -17.08
C LEU A 18 4.07 35.94 -15.98
N LEU A 19 3.08 35.06 -16.21
CA LEU A 19 2.70 34.00 -15.27
C LEU A 19 3.20 32.65 -15.76
N ARG A 20 4.07 32.00 -14.98
CA ARG A 20 4.47 30.61 -15.22
C ARG A 20 3.57 29.65 -14.46
N LEU A 21 2.76 28.89 -15.19
CA LEU A 21 2.01 27.77 -14.62
C LEU A 21 2.95 26.57 -14.44
N ARG A 22 3.10 26.10 -13.20
CA ARG A 22 3.75 24.80 -12.91
C ARG A 22 2.67 23.79 -12.55
N SER A 23 2.49 22.77 -13.39
CA SER A 23 1.71 21.58 -13.02
C SER A 23 2.58 20.60 -12.25
N ARG A 24 2.03 19.97 -11.20
CA ARG A 24 2.68 18.80 -10.55
C ARG A 24 2.61 17.52 -11.38
N TYR A 25 1.87 17.53 -12.49
CA TYR A 25 1.69 16.39 -13.39
C TYR A 25 2.06 16.79 -14.82
N PRO A 26 3.24 16.39 -15.33
CA PRO A 26 3.71 16.75 -16.67
C PRO A 26 2.84 16.19 -17.81
N ALA A 27 2.16 15.06 -17.57
CA ALA A 27 1.40 14.33 -18.59
C ALA A 27 0.08 15.01 -19.02
N LEU A 28 -0.43 15.98 -18.24
CA LEU A 28 -1.66 16.73 -18.56
C LEU A 28 -1.44 17.92 -19.52
N LEU A 29 -0.19 18.23 -19.87
CA LEU A 29 0.18 19.39 -20.71
C LEU A 29 0.37 19.05 -22.19
N GLN A 30 0.07 17.83 -22.62
CA GLN A 30 0.41 17.35 -23.97
C GLN A 30 -0.64 17.68 -25.05
N TYR A 31 -1.74 18.33 -24.71
CA TYR A 31 -2.81 18.70 -25.64
C TYR A 31 -3.19 20.16 -25.48
N CYS A 32 -2.40 21.06 -26.06
CA CYS A 32 -2.77 22.47 -26.26
C CYS A 32 -1.90 23.02 -27.41
N ASP A 33 -2.32 22.79 -28.65
CA ASP A 33 -1.93 23.61 -29.79
C ASP A 33 -3.21 24.19 -30.37
N GLY A 34 -3.34 25.51 -30.35
CA GLY A 34 -4.56 26.24 -30.68
C GLY A 34 -4.81 27.39 -29.70
N GLU A 35 -4.78 28.61 -30.23
CA GLU A 35 -4.99 29.86 -29.51
C GLU A 35 -6.37 29.88 -28.79
N ASN A 36 -6.37 29.60 -27.49
CA ASN A 36 -7.54 29.82 -26.64
C ASN A 36 -7.21 30.91 -25.63
N ILE A 37 -7.70 32.13 -25.89
CA ILE A 37 -7.61 33.25 -24.96
C ILE A 37 -8.70 33.06 -23.90
N LEU A 38 -8.32 32.82 -22.65
CA LEU A 38 -9.23 32.82 -21.51
C LEU A 38 -9.36 34.25 -20.97
N SER A 39 -10.54 34.89 -21.13
CA SER A 39 -10.85 36.17 -20.48
C SER A 39 -11.61 35.93 -19.18
N ILE A 40 -11.14 36.51 -18.07
CA ILE A 40 -11.81 36.47 -16.77
C ILE A 40 -12.24 37.90 -16.41
N SER A 41 -13.53 38.12 -16.19
CA SER A 41 -14.07 39.40 -15.68
C SER A 41 -14.85 39.17 -14.38
N GLY A 42 -14.60 40.02 -13.37
CA GLY A 42 -15.34 40.04 -12.11
C GLY A 42 -14.68 40.91 -11.04
N ALA A 43 -15.38 41.94 -10.56
CA ALA A 43 -14.90 42.89 -9.55
C ALA A 43 -14.91 42.32 -8.11
N PRO A 44 -13.99 42.75 -7.23
CA PRO A 44 -14.02 42.37 -5.82
C PRO A 44 -14.91 43.35 -5.03
N ASN A 45 -16.07 42.90 -4.55
CA ASN A 45 -16.78 43.62 -3.50
C ASN A 45 -16.49 43.00 -2.13
N THR A 46 -15.78 43.79 -1.33
CA THR A 46 -15.79 43.92 0.13
C THR A 46 -16.32 42.76 0.99
N ALA A 47 -15.41 42.31 1.88
CA ALA A 47 -15.70 41.40 2.98
C ALA A 47 -16.92 41.82 3.80
N THR A 48 -17.88 40.92 3.97
CA THR A 48 -18.86 40.97 5.05
C THR A 48 -18.85 39.65 5.80
N THR A 49 -18.45 39.72 7.07
CA THR A 49 -18.63 38.68 8.07
C THR A 49 -20.12 38.55 8.38
N ASN A 50 -20.76 37.44 8.00
CA ASN A 50 -21.99 37.01 8.66
C ASN A 50 -22.17 35.50 8.59
N LYS A 51 -22.40 34.91 9.77
CA LYS A 51 -22.71 33.49 9.98
C LYS A 51 -24.06 33.15 9.33
N THR A 52 -24.06 32.28 8.33
CA THR A 52 -25.17 31.37 8.06
C THR A 52 -24.61 30.06 7.49
N LYS A 53 -24.92 28.94 8.15
CA LYS A 53 -24.68 27.59 7.63
C LYS A 53 -25.50 27.45 6.35
N LYS A 54 -24.85 27.32 5.20
CA LYS A 54 -25.48 26.88 3.96
C LYS A 54 -24.76 25.61 3.52
N VAL A 55 -25.41 24.47 3.77
CA VAL A 55 -25.00 23.17 3.23
C VAL A 55 -25.34 23.19 1.75
N TRP A 56 -24.35 22.93 0.90
CA TRP A 56 -24.54 22.79 -0.54
C TRP A 56 -24.13 21.37 -0.95
N PRO A 57 -24.91 20.71 -1.83
CA PRO A 57 -24.64 19.33 -2.24
C PRO A 57 -23.45 19.26 -3.20
N ASP A 58 -22.79 18.12 -3.20
CA ASP A 58 -21.66 17.73 -4.05
C ASP A 58 -21.70 18.30 -5.48
N LYS A 59 -20.56 18.86 -5.90
CA LYS A 59 -19.84 18.54 -7.15
C LYS A 59 -18.53 19.32 -7.27
N SER A 60 -17.45 18.58 -7.46
CA SER A 60 -16.17 18.93 -8.10
C SER A 60 -15.57 20.31 -7.86
N PHE A 61 -14.66 20.44 -6.89
CA PHE A 61 -13.69 21.54 -6.86
C PHE A 61 -12.27 20.98 -6.79
N GLN A 62 -11.40 21.38 -7.72
CA GLN A 62 -9.95 21.26 -7.55
C GLN A 62 -9.39 22.65 -7.20
N LEU A 63 -8.62 22.75 -6.11
CA LEU A 63 -7.91 23.97 -5.77
C LEU A 63 -6.66 24.10 -6.64
N LEU A 64 -6.57 25.16 -7.43
CA LEU A 64 -5.30 25.62 -8.01
C LEU A 64 -4.61 26.58 -7.03
N TYR A 65 -3.31 26.39 -6.82
CA TYR A 65 -2.49 27.34 -6.06
C TYR A 65 -1.74 28.24 -7.04
N LEU A 66 -1.88 29.55 -6.87
CA LEU A 66 -1.03 30.53 -7.52
C LEU A 66 0.00 31.01 -6.50
N GLN A 67 1.28 30.93 -6.86
CA GLN A 67 2.36 31.53 -6.09
C GLN A 67 2.97 32.61 -6.99
N GLN A 68 2.83 33.86 -6.59
CA GLN A 68 3.55 34.97 -7.18
C GLN A 68 4.93 35.01 -6.51
N GLU A 69 5.99 34.78 -7.28
CA GLU A 69 7.36 35.08 -6.86
C GLU A 69 7.57 36.58 -7.11
N ASP A 70 7.05 37.38 -6.18
CA ASP A 70 7.53 38.69 -5.72
C ASP A 70 6.36 39.37 -5.02
N ASP A 71 6.63 39.84 -3.79
CA ASP A 71 5.75 40.59 -2.90
C ASP A 71 4.59 39.83 -2.21
N GLY A 72 4.91 38.73 -1.52
CA GLY A 72 4.32 38.38 -0.20
C GLY A 72 2.80 38.18 -0.06
N ILE A 73 2.00 38.15 -1.12
CA ILE A 73 0.54 37.98 -1.05
C ILE A 73 0.13 36.69 -1.76
N SER A 74 -0.36 35.71 -1.00
CA SER A 74 -1.05 34.53 -1.55
C SER A 74 -2.54 34.85 -1.71
N SER A 75 -3.01 34.98 -2.94
CA SER A 75 -4.45 35.10 -3.26
C SER A 75 -4.99 33.75 -3.73
N ARG A 76 -6.18 33.36 -3.26
CA ARG A 76 -6.89 32.14 -3.72
C ARG A 76 -7.82 32.49 -4.87
N LEU A 77 -7.57 31.93 -6.06
CA LEU A 77 -8.49 32.02 -7.20
C LEU A 77 -9.41 30.80 -7.22
N ARG A 78 -10.72 31.01 -7.39
CA ARG A 78 -11.70 29.95 -7.69
C ARG A 78 -11.98 29.98 -9.19
N VAL A 79 -11.75 28.84 -9.86
CA VAL A 79 -12.12 28.67 -11.27
C VAL A 79 -13.37 27.80 -11.33
N ASP A 80 -14.37 28.30 -12.03
CA ASP A 80 -15.66 27.63 -12.25
C ASP A 80 -15.56 26.81 -13.54
N LEU A 81 -15.41 25.50 -13.40
CA LEU A 81 -15.13 24.58 -14.52
C LEU A 81 -16.33 24.45 -15.49
N ASP A 82 -17.53 24.80 -15.03
CA ASP A 82 -18.76 24.75 -15.83
C ASP A 82 -18.80 25.81 -16.95
N LYS A 83 -17.84 26.74 -16.98
CA LYS A 83 -17.73 27.80 -18.00
C LYS A 83 -16.63 27.58 -19.02
N LEU A 84 -15.92 26.46 -18.96
CA LEU A 84 -14.92 26.11 -19.98
C LEU A 84 -15.62 25.49 -21.20
N PRO A 85 -15.33 25.93 -22.44
CA PRO A 85 -15.89 25.30 -23.63
C PRO A 85 -15.36 23.86 -23.76
N LEU A 86 -16.25 22.88 -23.57
CA LEU A 86 -15.96 21.45 -23.78
C LEU A 86 -15.92 21.16 -25.29
N ALA A 87 -14.73 20.95 -25.85
CA ALA A 87 -14.57 20.29 -27.13
C ALA A 87 -14.51 18.76 -26.91
N TYR A 88 -15.63 18.07 -27.12
CA TYR A 88 -15.71 16.61 -27.13
C TYR A 88 -16.16 16.17 -28.52
N SER A 89 -15.31 15.47 -29.29
CA SER A 89 -15.76 14.74 -30.49
C SER A 89 -16.01 13.28 -30.12
N LYS A 90 -17.25 12.83 -30.27
CA LYS A 90 -17.63 11.41 -30.14
C LYS A 90 -17.32 10.71 -31.45
N GLN A 91 -16.43 9.71 -31.43
CA GLN A 91 -16.46 8.61 -32.39
C GLN A 91 -16.89 7.34 -31.65
N SER A 92 -18.10 6.88 -31.96
CA SER A 92 -18.72 5.68 -31.42
C SER A 92 -18.27 4.45 -32.23
N ILE A 93 -17.63 3.49 -31.57
CA ILE A 93 -17.41 2.13 -32.10
C ILE A 93 -18.50 1.23 -31.48
N PRO A 94 -19.28 0.46 -32.27
CA PRO A 94 -20.32 -0.41 -31.74
C PRO A 94 -19.73 -1.69 -31.14
N LEU A 95 -20.17 -2.05 -29.93
CA LEU A 95 -19.93 -3.35 -29.31
C LEU A 95 -21.05 -4.33 -29.68
N PRO A 96 -20.76 -5.62 -29.93
CA PRO A 96 -21.78 -6.63 -30.21
C PRO A 96 -22.53 -7.07 -28.94
N PRO A 97 -23.77 -7.59 -29.07
CA PRO A 97 -24.64 -7.87 -27.94
C PRO A 97 -24.22 -9.13 -27.17
N CYS A 98 -24.12 -9.02 -25.85
CA CYS A 98 -23.98 -10.15 -24.94
C CYS A 98 -25.34 -10.85 -24.80
N GLY A 99 -25.37 -12.14 -25.12
CA GLY A 99 -26.56 -12.99 -24.99
C GLY A 99 -26.78 -13.45 -23.54
N ASP A 100 -28.07 -13.56 -23.20
CA ASP A 100 -28.60 -14.16 -21.98
C ASP A 100 -28.27 -15.66 -21.88
N GLY A 101 -28.10 -16.11 -20.63
CA GLY A 101 -28.10 -17.52 -20.23
C GLY A 101 -27.26 -17.67 -18.97
N GLY A 102 -27.73 -18.20 -17.85
CA GLY A 102 -28.96 -18.88 -17.50
C GLY A 102 -28.67 -19.55 -16.16
N SER A 103 -29.64 -19.50 -15.25
CA SER A 103 -29.59 -20.13 -13.93
C SER A 103 -29.39 -21.64 -14.01
N GLY A 104 -28.68 -22.21 -13.03
CA GLY A 104 -28.57 -23.67 -12.86
C GLY A 104 -28.13 -24.06 -11.45
N ASP A 105 -29.12 -24.27 -10.58
CA ASP A 105 -28.99 -25.10 -9.38
C ASP A 105 -28.88 -26.58 -9.78
N GLY A 106 -28.12 -27.38 -9.03
CA GLY A 106 -28.09 -28.84 -9.18
C GLY A 106 -27.08 -29.49 -8.22
N GLY A 107 -27.59 -30.27 -7.27
CA GLY A 107 -26.83 -30.86 -6.17
C GLY A 107 -26.34 -32.30 -6.37
N SER A 108 -25.77 -32.80 -5.27
CA SER A 108 -25.68 -34.18 -4.76
C SER A 108 -25.03 -35.29 -5.61
N GLY A 109 -24.11 -36.02 -5.00
CA GLY A 109 -23.67 -37.35 -5.45
C GLY A 109 -22.55 -37.95 -4.60
N ASP A 110 -22.94 -38.79 -3.63
CA ASP A 110 -22.08 -39.64 -2.80
C ASP A 110 -21.35 -40.74 -3.58
N GLY A 111 -20.25 -41.24 -2.99
CA GLY A 111 -19.98 -42.68 -2.91
C GLY A 111 -18.81 -43.23 -3.73
N GLY A 112 -17.90 -43.94 -3.04
CA GLY A 112 -16.99 -44.87 -3.73
C GLY A 112 -15.71 -45.23 -2.97
N SER A 113 -15.83 -46.11 -1.99
CA SER A 113 -14.72 -46.81 -1.31
C SER A 113 -13.94 -47.73 -2.25
N GLY A 114 -12.66 -47.97 -1.94
CA GLY A 114 -11.85 -49.00 -2.59
C GLY A 114 -10.51 -49.23 -1.87
N ASP A 115 -10.48 -50.24 -1.01
CA ASP A 115 -9.31 -50.77 -0.32
C ASP A 115 -8.31 -51.47 -1.27
N GLY A 116 -7.05 -51.52 -0.83
CA GLY A 116 -6.21 -52.71 -0.99
C GLY A 116 -4.88 -52.52 -1.74
N GLY A 117 -3.78 -52.84 -1.05
CA GLY A 117 -2.54 -53.25 -1.74
C GLY A 117 -1.24 -52.89 -1.04
N SER A 118 -0.86 -53.68 -0.03
CA SER A 118 0.50 -53.77 0.50
C SER A 118 1.48 -54.30 -0.56
N GLY A 119 2.68 -53.75 -0.62
CA GLY A 119 3.79 -54.26 -1.41
C GLY A 119 5.12 -53.68 -0.96
N ASP A 120 5.91 -54.51 -0.27
CA ASP A 120 7.29 -54.24 0.15
C ASP A 120 8.28 -54.20 -1.03
N GLY A 121 9.36 -53.44 -0.85
CA GLY A 121 10.70 -53.80 -1.32
C GLY A 121 11.25 -53.00 -2.52
N GLY A 122 12.36 -52.30 -2.29
CA GLY A 122 13.22 -51.86 -3.40
C GLY A 122 14.14 -50.68 -3.09
N SER A 123 15.30 -50.96 -2.50
CA SER A 123 16.45 -50.06 -2.51
C SER A 123 16.91 -49.77 -3.93
N GLY A 124 17.16 -48.50 -4.26
CA GLY A 124 17.78 -48.10 -5.52
C GLY A 124 18.06 -46.60 -5.56
N GLY A 125 19.33 -46.23 -5.43
CA GLY A 125 19.80 -44.87 -5.61
C GLY A 125 19.59 -44.40 -7.05
N GLY A 126 19.21 -43.13 -7.19
CA GLY A 126 19.01 -42.47 -8.46
C GLY A 126 18.86 -40.97 -8.24
N ASP A 127 19.98 -40.27 -8.35
CA ASP A 127 20.06 -38.82 -8.43
C ASP A 127 19.38 -38.36 -9.73
N THR A 128 18.25 -37.67 -9.61
CA THR A 128 17.67 -36.88 -10.71
C THR A 128 17.05 -35.61 -10.15
N GLY A 129 17.61 -34.47 -10.55
CA GLY A 129 17.09 -33.14 -10.26
C GLY A 129 15.60 -33.02 -10.61
N GLY A 130 14.81 -32.66 -9.61
CA GLY A 130 13.41 -32.31 -9.73
C GLY A 130 13.19 -30.93 -9.12
N GLY A 131 12.73 -29.99 -9.94
CA GLY A 131 12.21 -28.70 -9.51
C GLY A 131 10.99 -28.93 -8.60
N GLY A 132 11.23 -28.92 -7.29
CA GLY A 132 10.20 -29.09 -6.28
C GLY A 132 9.57 -27.74 -5.94
N SER A 133 8.30 -27.59 -6.29
CA SER A 133 7.36 -26.66 -5.64
C SER A 133 7.21 -27.10 -4.18
N GLY A 134 8.15 -26.68 -3.33
CA GLY A 134 8.23 -27.11 -1.93
C GLY A 134 7.17 -26.43 -1.08
N SER A 135 6.25 -27.23 -0.53
CA SER A 135 5.46 -26.87 0.64
C SER A 135 6.41 -26.38 1.75
N GLY A 136 6.09 -25.22 2.32
CA GLY A 136 6.98 -24.49 3.23
C GLY A 136 7.35 -25.28 4.50
N GLU A 137 8.51 -25.93 4.48
CA GLU A 137 9.11 -26.52 5.68
C GLU A 137 9.66 -25.40 6.58
N CYS A 138 9.53 -25.60 7.90
CA CYS A 138 10.06 -24.71 8.94
C CYS A 138 11.60 -24.83 9.05
N ARG A 139 12.31 -24.36 8.02
CA ARG A 139 13.77 -24.26 8.00
C ARG A 139 14.22 -22.82 8.20
N ARG A 140 15.51 -22.65 8.50
CA ARG A 140 16.19 -21.36 8.45
C ARG A 140 16.90 -21.26 7.11
N ASP A 141 16.52 -20.28 6.32
CA ASP A 141 17.19 -19.90 5.08
C ASP A 141 18.37 -18.97 5.38
N GLU A 142 19.23 -18.74 4.40
CA GLU A 142 20.15 -17.61 4.47
C GLU A 142 19.35 -16.32 4.68
N THR A 143 19.81 -15.49 5.61
CA THR A 143 19.12 -14.24 5.96
C THR A 143 19.02 -13.34 4.73
N PRO A 144 17.81 -12.99 4.25
CA PRO A 144 17.66 -12.14 3.08
C PRO A 144 18.34 -10.78 3.22
N ALA A 145 18.33 -10.18 4.42
CA ALA A 145 19.02 -8.93 4.70
C ALA A 145 20.57 -9.06 4.68
N GLY A 146 21.10 -10.28 4.83
CA GLY A 146 22.53 -10.59 4.73
C GLY A 146 23.45 -9.67 5.55
N SER A 147 24.74 -9.65 5.17
CA SER A 147 25.76 -8.73 5.72
C SER A 147 26.27 -7.72 4.68
N GLY A 148 25.69 -7.71 3.48
CA GLY A 148 26.09 -6.85 2.37
C GLY A 148 25.41 -5.49 2.37
N GLU A 149 25.14 -4.94 1.18
CA GLU A 149 24.32 -3.73 1.06
C GLU A 149 22.92 -3.94 1.66
N PRO A 150 22.33 -2.91 2.31
CA PRO A 150 21.02 -3.03 2.94
C PRO A 150 19.93 -3.43 1.95
N LEU A 151 19.08 -4.38 2.36
CA LEU A 151 17.95 -4.84 1.55
C LEU A 151 16.89 -3.73 1.43
N ARG A 152 16.47 -3.38 0.22
CA ARG A 152 15.38 -2.41 0.02
C ARG A 152 14.03 -3.06 0.29
N VAL A 153 13.27 -2.50 1.24
CA VAL A 153 12.01 -3.07 1.71
C VAL A 153 10.87 -2.06 1.59
N ALA A 154 9.74 -2.53 1.06
CA ALA A 154 8.43 -1.89 1.14
C ALA A 154 7.48 -2.80 1.94
N ILE A 155 6.53 -2.22 2.67
CA ILE A 155 5.55 -2.98 3.44
C ILE A 155 4.18 -2.32 3.35
N SER A 156 3.13 -3.13 3.20
CA SER A 156 1.76 -2.69 2.92
C SER A 156 0.80 -3.42 3.85
N PHE A 157 0.09 -2.67 4.71
CA PHE A 157 -0.81 -3.18 5.74
C PHE A 157 -2.29 -2.79 5.53
N ASP A 158 -3.24 -3.62 5.97
CA ASP A 158 -4.67 -3.29 6.05
C ASP A 158 -4.95 -2.44 7.30
N GLY A 159 -5.42 -3.05 8.39
CA GLY A 159 -5.77 -2.40 9.65
C GLY A 159 -6.95 -1.42 9.61
N ASN A 160 -7.64 -1.23 8.47
CA ASN A 160 -8.73 -0.24 8.34
C ASN A 160 -10.13 -0.81 8.09
N LEU A 161 -10.26 -2.08 7.71
CA LEU A 161 -11.57 -2.75 7.59
C LEU A 161 -11.54 -4.22 7.97
N LYS A 162 -10.40 -4.86 7.74
CA LYS A 162 -10.10 -6.22 8.15
C LYS A 162 -8.78 -6.21 8.92
N ASP A 163 -8.50 -7.35 9.53
CA ASP A 163 -7.19 -7.64 10.10
C ASP A 163 -6.70 -6.55 11.07
N GLN A 164 -7.47 -6.36 12.16
CA GLN A 164 -7.08 -5.46 13.25
C GLN A 164 -5.84 -5.95 14.01
N ASP A 165 -5.43 -7.20 13.79
CA ASP A 165 -4.13 -7.69 14.17
C ASP A 165 -2.98 -6.89 13.55
N ASP A 166 -3.19 -6.18 12.44
CA ASP A 166 -2.23 -5.21 11.90
C ASP A 166 -1.92 -4.04 12.85
N TRP A 167 -2.82 -3.73 13.79
CA TRP A 167 -2.52 -2.76 14.84
C TRP A 167 -1.34 -3.23 15.71
N ALA A 168 -1.10 -4.53 15.77
CA ALA A 168 0.04 -5.15 16.43
C ALA A 168 1.14 -5.56 15.44
N ALA A 169 0.79 -6.07 14.26
CA ALA A 169 1.73 -6.53 13.27
C ALA A 169 2.60 -5.40 12.73
N ALA A 170 2.01 -4.25 12.36
CA ALA A 170 2.79 -3.12 11.85
C ALA A 170 3.84 -2.59 12.83
N PRO A 171 3.53 -2.26 14.09
CA PRO A 171 4.53 -1.78 15.03
C PRO A 171 5.56 -2.86 15.39
N LEU A 172 5.18 -4.15 15.40
CA LEU A 172 6.12 -5.25 15.61
C LEU A 172 7.07 -5.41 14.41
N ALA A 173 6.55 -5.37 13.17
CA ALA A 173 7.34 -5.44 11.95
C ALA A 173 8.38 -4.32 11.90
N ILE A 174 7.98 -3.09 12.22
CA ILE A 174 8.88 -1.93 12.27
C ILE A 174 9.97 -2.14 13.33
N ALA A 175 9.63 -2.64 14.52
CA ALA A 175 10.62 -2.94 15.56
C ALA A 175 11.62 -4.04 15.14
N LEU A 176 11.15 -5.07 14.41
CA LEU A 176 11.98 -6.14 13.90
C LEU A 176 12.92 -5.65 12.79
N LEU A 177 12.40 -4.87 11.83
CA LEU A 177 13.19 -4.30 10.73
C LEU A 177 14.32 -3.38 11.24
N GLN A 178 14.13 -2.70 12.38
CA GLN A 178 15.20 -1.92 13.03
C GLN A 178 16.45 -2.76 13.37
N LYS A 179 16.29 -4.06 13.57
CA LYS A 179 17.37 -4.99 13.90
C LYS A 179 18.04 -5.59 12.67
N GLY A 180 17.48 -5.37 11.48
CA GLY A 180 17.99 -5.90 10.23
C GLY A 180 18.88 -4.93 9.47
N ASN A 181 19.71 -5.49 8.59
CA ASN A 181 20.41 -4.73 7.56
C ASN A 181 19.47 -4.41 6.38
N VAL A 182 18.50 -3.54 6.65
CA VAL A 182 17.43 -3.18 5.69
C VAL A 182 17.37 -1.67 5.49
N ASN A 183 16.99 -1.26 4.30
CA ASN A 183 16.61 0.10 3.97
C ASN A 183 15.12 0.09 3.64
N VAL A 184 14.28 0.49 4.61
CA VAL A 184 12.84 0.62 4.37
C VAL A 184 12.60 1.87 3.54
N VAL A 185 12.07 1.66 2.34
CA VAL A 185 11.85 2.72 1.36
C VAL A 185 10.38 3.08 1.19
N HIS A 186 9.45 2.26 1.68
CA HIS A 186 8.02 2.54 1.63
C HIS A 186 7.28 1.79 2.73
N ILE A 187 6.36 2.48 3.39
CA ILE A 187 5.41 1.91 4.34
C ILE A 187 4.06 2.48 3.96
N ASP A 188 3.11 1.63 3.63
CA ASP A 188 1.71 2.00 3.53
C ASP A 188 0.85 1.18 4.50
N TYR A 189 -0.24 1.79 4.97
CA TYR A 189 -1.20 1.19 5.88
C TYR A 189 -2.60 1.74 5.61
N ASN A 190 -3.64 1.11 6.14
CA ASN A 190 -5.04 1.36 5.78
C ASN A 190 -5.32 1.06 4.30
N ASN A 191 -4.69 0.03 3.74
CA ASN A 191 -4.71 -0.23 2.29
C ASN A 191 -5.98 -0.94 1.78
N HIS A 192 -6.99 -1.16 2.64
CA HIS A 192 -8.28 -1.67 2.18
C HIS A 192 -9.09 -0.54 1.52
N ALA A 193 -9.28 -0.62 0.21
CA ALA A 193 -10.12 0.31 -0.55
C ALA A 193 -11.62 0.03 -0.37
N GLY A 194 -12.46 1.00 -0.72
CA GLY A 194 -13.93 0.93 -0.68
C GLY A 194 -14.51 1.23 0.70
N ARG A 195 -14.41 0.26 1.62
CA ARG A 195 -14.98 0.35 2.97
C ARG A 195 -13.87 0.53 4.00
N ALA A 196 -14.18 1.19 5.11
CA ALA A 196 -13.32 1.26 6.28
C ALA A 196 -14.13 1.58 7.54
N ASP A 197 -13.53 1.32 8.68
CA ASP A 197 -14.01 1.72 10.00
C ASP A 197 -13.15 2.87 10.57
N THR A 198 -13.82 3.88 11.11
CA THR A 198 -13.16 5.10 11.61
C THR A 198 -12.29 4.85 12.86
N GLU A 199 -12.73 3.99 13.78
CA GLU A 199 -11.93 3.60 14.95
C GLU A 199 -10.69 2.83 14.47
N TRP A 200 -10.84 1.99 13.45
CA TRP A 200 -9.76 1.12 12.98
C TRP A 200 -8.67 1.92 12.28
N ILE A 201 -9.03 2.84 11.40
CA ILE A 201 -8.08 3.79 10.80
C ILE A 201 -7.32 4.57 11.88
N SER A 202 -8.02 5.05 12.92
CA SER A 202 -7.39 5.80 14.02
C SER A 202 -6.40 4.94 14.81
N ASN A 203 -6.76 3.68 15.08
CA ASN A 203 -5.88 2.73 15.75
C ASN A 203 -4.65 2.41 14.91
N MET A 204 -4.83 2.16 13.61
CA MET A 204 -3.73 1.83 12.72
C MET A 204 -2.77 3.02 12.55
N ARG A 205 -3.28 4.25 12.41
CA ARG A 205 -2.48 5.49 12.45
C ARG A 205 -1.64 5.56 13.72
N THR A 206 -2.27 5.32 14.87
CA THR A 206 -1.58 5.33 16.17
C THR A 206 -0.47 4.28 16.23
N SER A 207 -0.72 3.08 15.70
CA SER A 207 0.26 2.00 15.64
C SER A 207 1.46 2.33 14.76
N VAL A 208 1.23 2.74 13.51
CA VAL A 208 2.33 3.02 12.57
C VAL A 208 3.12 4.26 12.98
N GLN A 209 2.43 5.38 13.26
CA GLN A 209 3.10 6.62 13.67
C GLN A 209 3.82 6.46 15.03
N GLY A 210 3.20 5.71 15.95
CA GLY A 210 3.79 5.40 17.24
C GLY A 210 5.03 4.54 17.14
N ALA A 211 5.08 3.59 16.19
CA ALA A 211 6.25 2.77 15.93
C ALA A 211 7.37 3.59 15.27
N CYS A 212 7.05 4.35 14.21
CA CYS A 212 8.01 5.21 13.51
C CYS A 212 8.65 6.27 14.42
N SER A 213 7.92 6.76 15.42
CA SER A 213 8.49 7.70 16.39
C SER A 213 9.44 7.04 17.40
N ARG A 214 9.32 5.73 17.65
CA ARG A 214 10.07 4.98 18.68
C ARG A 214 11.23 4.20 18.10
N PHE A 215 11.00 3.46 17.02
CA PHE A 215 11.99 2.58 16.39
C PHE A 215 12.72 3.33 15.26
N LYS A 216 13.71 4.13 15.67
CA LYS A 216 14.56 4.94 14.76
C LYS A 216 15.31 4.09 13.76
N GLY A 217 15.65 4.68 12.61
CA GLY A 217 16.37 4.03 11.52
C GLY A 217 15.47 3.32 10.50
N VAL A 218 14.16 3.20 10.78
CA VAL A 218 13.20 2.52 9.90
C VAL A 218 12.34 3.51 9.13
N CYS A 219 11.77 4.51 9.82
CA CYS A 219 10.87 5.50 9.23
C CYS A 219 11.51 6.89 9.05
N ASP A 220 12.83 7.00 9.18
CA ASP A 220 13.50 8.29 9.32
C ASP A 220 13.59 9.07 8.00
N ALA A 221 13.52 8.38 6.85
CA ALA A 221 13.50 9.05 5.56
C ALA A 221 12.17 9.79 5.36
N PRO A 222 12.18 11.09 5.00
CA PRO A 222 10.96 11.84 4.82
C PRO A 222 10.14 11.28 3.65
N GLY A 223 8.83 11.20 3.84
CA GLY A 223 7.90 10.84 2.76
C GLY A 223 7.93 9.38 2.35
N ILE A 224 8.36 8.46 3.22
CA ILE A 224 8.25 7.01 2.96
C ILE A 224 7.04 6.36 3.63
N VAL A 225 6.38 7.04 4.57
CA VAL A 225 5.23 6.53 5.33
C VAL A 225 3.95 7.15 4.82
N PHE A 226 3.03 6.31 4.36
CA PHE A 226 1.78 6.72 3.72
C PHE A 226 0.59 6.10 4.44
N ASP A 227 -0.36 6.95 4.80
CA ASP A 227 -1.72 6.46 4.96
C ASP A 227 -2.29 6.24 3.56
N ALA A 228 -2.66 4.99 3.24
CA ALA A 228 -3.31 4.64 1.99
C ALA A 228 -4.73 5.22 1.89
N ARG A 229 -5.22 5.88 2.95
CA ARG A 229 -6.43 6.70 2.99
C ARG A 229 -6.05 8.16 3.25
N LYS A 230 -6.24 9.03 2.26
CA LYS A 230 -5.90 10.46 2.40
C LYS A 230 -6.83 11.17 3.39
N ASP A 231 -8.12 10.84 3.37
CA ASP A 231 -9.12 11.19 4.38
C ASP A 231 -9.82 9.93 4.92
N ILE A 232 -10.40 10.02 6.12
CA ILE A 232 -11.20 8.93 6.71
C ILE A 232 -12.37 8.51 5.80
N ASN A 233 -12.95 9.46 5.08
CA ASN A 233 -14.11 9.26 4.22
C ASN A 233 -13.73 8.87 2.77
N ASP A 234 -12.44 8.96 2.41
CA ASP A 234 -12.01 8.62 1.06
C ASP A 234 -12.20 7.13 0.82
N LYS A 235 -12.94 6.76 -0.21
CA LYS A 235 -13.16 5.35 -0.52
C LYS A 235 -12.01 4.75 -1.32
N ASP A 236 -11.27 5.55 -2.06
CA ASP A 236 -10.20 5.05 -2.91
C ASP A 236 -8.83 5.18 -2.24
N LEU A 237 -7.85 4.47 -2.80
CA LEU A 237 -6.48 4.49 -2.32
C LEU A 237 -5.81 5.84 -2.60
N ASN A 238 -4.98 6.26 -1.66
CA ASN A 238 -4.16 7.44 -1.78
C ASN A 238 -3.19 7.31 -2.96
N ALA A 239 -3.42 8.11 -4.00
CA ALA A 239 -2.60 8.11 -5.21
C ALA A 239 -1.12 8.44 -4.94
N ASP A 240 -0.81 9.19 -3.87
CA ASP A 240 0.56 9.50 -3.48
C ASP A 240 1.27 8.23 -2.97
N ALA A 241 0.58 7.36 -2.23
CA ALA A 241 1.12 6.08 -1.78
C ALA A 241 1.42 5.15 -2.96
N VAL A 242 0.44 5.00 -3.88
CA VAL A 242 0.57 4.20 -5.10
C VAL A 242 1.74 4.70 -5.97
N SER A 243 1.80 6.01 -6.21
CA SER A 243 2.83 6.63 -7.04
C SER A 243 4.22 6.53 -6.41
N HIS A 244 4.30 6.66 -5.08
CA HIS A 244 5.57 6.49 -4.37
C HIS A 244 6.07 5.04 -4.46
N LEU A 245 5.20 4.05 -4.24
CA LEU A 245 5.59 2.64 -4.41
C LEU A 245 6.03 2.33 -5.85
N ALA A 246 5.32 2.87 -6.85
CA ALA A 246 5.71 2.75 -8.26
C ALA A 246 7.12 3.33 -8.52
N ALA A 247 7.44 4.49 -7.95
CA ALA A 247 8.77 5.07 -8.05
C ALA A 247 9.85 4.23 -7.35
N GLN A 248 9.53 3.57 -6.23
CA GLN A 248 10.46 2.65 -5.56
C GLN A 248 10.68 1.37 -6.37
N ILE A 249 9.65 0.88 -7.07
CA ILE A 249 9.75 -0.22 -8.04
C ILE A 249 10.68 0.19 -9.19
N ASP A 250 10.56 1.40 -9.74
CA ASP A 250 11.41 1.88 -10.84
C ASP A 250 12.90 1.96 -10.49
N GLN A 251 13.21 2.16 -9.22
CA GLN A 251 14.56 2.19 -8.69
C GLN A 251 15.17 0.79 -8.48
N SER A 252 14.37 -0.28 -8.55
CA SER A 252 14.86 -1.65 -8.37
C SER A 252 15.84 -2.09 -9.47
N LYS A 253 16.86 -2.86 -9.07
CA LYS A 253 17.95 -3.35 -9.93
C LYS A 253 18.38 -4.73 -9.47
N GLY A 254 19.12 -5.47 -10.30
CA GLY A 254 19.60 -6.82 -9.95
C GLY A 254 20.38 -6.88 -8.64
N ALA A 255 21.29 -5.93 -8.41
CA ALA A 255 22.09 -5.83 -7.18
C ALA A 255 21.34 -5.19 -6.00
N SER A 256 20.16 -4.59 -6.22
CA SER A 256 19.35 -3.94 -5.18
C SER A 256 17.87 -4.16 -5.50
N PRO A 257 17.38 -5.40 -5.34
CA PRO A 257 15.98 -5.72 -5.59
C PRO A 257 15.09 -5.04 -4.55
N LEU A 258 13.83 -4.77 -4.92
CA LEU A 258 12.82 -4.32 -3.97
C LEU A 258 12.05 -5.53 -3.43
N TRP A 259 12.05 -5.70 -2.12
CA TRP A 259 11.17 -6.64 -1.43
C TRP A 259 9.92 -5.92 -0.96
N ILE A 260 8.74 -6.45 -1.29
CA ILE A 260 7.44 -5.92 -0.86
C ILE A 260 6.80 -6.96 0.05
N LEU A 261 6.51 -6.59 1.30
CA LEU A 261 5.80 -7.43 2.26
C LEU A 261 4.30 -7.22 2.05
N LEU A 262 3.61 -8.27 1.61
CA LEU A 262 2.17 -8.30 1.39
C LEU A 262 1.47 -8.62 2.71
N ALA A 263 1.41 -7.63 3.60
CA ALA A 263 0.83 -7.72 4.95
C ALA A 263 -0.62 -7.22 4.98
N GLY A 264 -1.33 -7.42 3.88
CA GLY A 264 -2.66 -6.91 3.63
C GLY A 264 -3.07 -7.18 2.19
N PRO A 265 -4.24 -6.66 1.78
CA PRO A 265 -4.74 -6.78 0.42
C PRO A 265 -3.80 -6.24 -0.68
N ALA A 266 -3.77 -6.91 -1.83
CA ALA A 266 -2.77 -6.65 -2.87
C ALA A 266 -3.07 -5.46 -3.80
N GLU A 267 -4.22 -4.79 -3.66
CA GLU A 267 -4.72 -3.79 -4.62
C GLU A 267 -3.75 -2.60 -4.78
N LEU A 268 -3.22 -2.05 -3.68
CA LEU A 268 -2.25 -0.94 -3.73
C LEU A 268 -0.98 -1.35 -4.49
N ILE A 269 -0.46 -2.55 -4.21
CA ILE A 269 0.73 -3.10 -4.85
C ILE A 269 0.47 -3.34 -6.35
N TRP A 270 -0.69 -3.90 -6.70
CA TRP A 270 -1.08 -4.12 -8.11
C TRP A 270 -1.13 -2.79 -8.87
N ARG A 271 -1.75 -1.75 -8.30
CA ARG A 271 -1.82 -0.41 -8.92
C ARG A 271 -0.44 0.23 -9.08
N ALA A 272 0.45 0.05 -8.12
CA ALA A 272 1.82 0.54 -8.20
C ALA A 272 2.63 -0.19 -9.29
N LEU A 273 2.50 -1.52 -9.39
CA LEU A 273 3.10 -2.31 -10.47
C LEU A 273 2.58 -1.87 -11.84
N ARG A 274 1.27 -1.63 -11.96
CA ARG A 274 0.64 -1.15 -13.19
C ARG A 274 1.18 0.20 -13.66
N MET A 275 1.50 1.09 -12.72
CA MET A 275 2.02 2.43 -12.99
C MET A 275 3.53 2.44 -13.30
N SER A 276 4.29 1.53 -12.70
CA SER A 276 5.74 1.44 -12.84
C SER A 276 6.24 0.86 -14.17
N ASN A 277 7.53 0.99 -14.44
CA ASN A 277 8.20 0.48 -15.63
C ASN A 277 8.27 -1.06 -15.64
N PRO A 278 7.67 -1.74 -16.64
CA PRO A 278 7.67 -3.21 -16.72
C PRO A 278 9.05 -3.87 -16.73
N ASN A 279 10.08 -3.17 -17.24
CA ASN A 279 11.45 -3.70 -17.26
C ASN A 279 12.07 -3.85 -15.87
N LYS A 280 11.46 -3.25 -14.85
CA LYS A 280 11.92 -3.24 -13.46
C LYS A 280 11.29 -4.35 -12.63
N HIS A 281 10.14 -4.88 -13.06
CA HIS A 281 9.38 -5.91 -12.35
C HIS A 281 10.19 -7.18 -12.06
N LYS A 282 11.13 -7.56 -12.94
CA LYS A 282 12.09 -8.66 -12.74
C LYS A 282 13.02 -8.51 -11.52
N HIS A 283 13.10 -7.30 -10.95
CA HIS A 283 13.87 -6.98 -9.75
C HIS A 283 12.98 -6.74 -8.51
N VAL A 284 11.68 -7.01 -8.62
CA VAL A 284 10.72 -6.95 -7.53
C VAL A 284 10.47 -8.36 -7.00
N ARG A 285 10.44 -8.48 -5.67
CA ARG A 285 10.08 -9.70 -4.94
C ARG A 285 8.93 -9.38 -4.00
N ILE A 286 7.84 -10.11 -4.07
CA ILE A 286 6.75 -10.06 -3.09
C ILE A 286 6.97 -11.19 -2.09
N LEU A 287 6.99 -10.86 -0.81
CA LEU A 287 6.99 -11.81 0.29
C LEU A 287 5.56 -11.93 0.83
N SER A 288 5.08 -13.15 0.99
CA SER A 288 3.76 -13.45 1.55
C SER A 288 3.82 -14.67 2.47
N HIS A 289 2.90 -14.75 3.42
CA HIS A 289 2.82 -15.84 4.41
C HIS A 289 1.40 -16.40 4.57
N SER A 290 0.33 -15.63 4.31
CA SER A 290 -1.05 -16.03 4.59
C SER A 290 -1.89 -16.12 3.31
N VAL A 291 -2.73 -17.15 3.22
CA VAL A 291 -3.69 -17.29 2.10
C VAL A 291 -4.70 -16.15 2.10
N TRP A 292 -5.01 -15.60 3.27
CA TRP A 292 -5.93 -14.47 3.40
C TRP A 292 -5.42 -13.25 2.62
N ASN A 293 -4.18 -12.79 2.90
CA ASN A 293 -3.56 -11.67 2.19
C ASN A 293 -3.43 -11.94 0.68
N GLU A 294 -3.16 -13.19 0.30
CA GLU A 294 -2.98 -13.58 -1.10
C GLU A 294 -4.27 -13.55 -1.94
N GLN A 295 -5.42 -13.78 -1.32
CA GLN A 295 -6.70 -13.98 -2.03
C GLN A 295 -7.70 -12.85 -1.82
N HIS A 296 -7.48 -11.98 -0.83
CA HIS A 296 -8.47 -10.99 -0.42
C HIS A 296 -8.82 -10.01 -1.55
N THR A 297 -10.07 -10.10 -2.00
CA THR A 297 -10.75 -9.17 -2.90
C THR A 297 -12.14 -8.92 -2.35
N GLN A 298 -12.42 -7.74 -1.80
CA GLN A 298 -13.75 -7.46 -1.26
C GLN A 298 -14.25 -6.05 -1.58
N GLY A 299 -15.19 -5.97 -2.51
CA GLY A 299 -15.85 -4.73 -2.95
C GLY A 299 -15.30 -4.19 -4.26
N ASP A 300 -15.98 -3.18 -4.82
CA ASP A 300 -15.77 -2.71 -6.19
C ASP A 300 -14.37 -2.12 -6.45
N LEU A 301 -13.69 -1.66 -5.40
CA LEU A 301 -12.36 -1.05 -5.49
C LEU A 301 -11.22 -2.02 -5.12
N MET A 302 -11.55 -3.28 -4.82
CA MET A 302 -10.61 -4.32 -4.37
C MET A 302 -10.76 -5.55 -5.26
N SER A 303 -10.29 -5.46 -6.50
CA SER A 303 -10.48 -6.50 -7.53
C SER A 303 -9.21 -7.28 -7.88
N HIS A 304 -8.05 -6.89 -7.33
CA HIS A 304 -6.78 -7.56 -7.56
C HIS A 304 -6.21 -8.18 -6.29
N ASN A 305 -5.76 -9.43 -6.43
CA ASN A 305 -5.08 -10.17 -5.39
C ASN A 305 -3.70 -10.65 -5.90
N LEU A 306 -3.02 -11.52 -5.16
CA LEU A 306 -1.69 -12.00 -5.57
C LEU A 306 -1.75 -12.78 -6.90
N ALA A 307 -2.82 -13.52 -7.17
CA ALA A 307 -2.99 -14.21 -8.44
C ALA A 307 -3.12 -13.22 -9.60
N SER A 308 -3.82 -12.10 -9.42
CA SER A 308 -3.86 -11.01 -10.41
C SER A 308 -2.48 -10.43 -10.67
N ILE A 309 -1.66 -10.21 -9.63
CA ILE A 309 -0.28 -9.74 -9.79
C ILE A 309 0.55 -10.73 -10.61
N LEU A 310 0.49 -12.02 -10.29
CA LEU A 310 1.26 -13.05 -11.00
C LEU A 310 0.82 -13.21 -12.46
N LYS A 311 -0.47 -13.01 -12.74
CA LYS A 311 -1.03 -13.02 -14.09
C LYS A 311 -0.57 -11.82 -14.91
N ASP A 312 -0.67 -10.62 -14.36
CA ASP A 312 -0.46 -9.37 -15.11
C ASP A 312 1.01 -8.95 -15.15
N PHE A 313 1.82 -9.38 -14.19
CA PHE A 313 3.23 -9.00 -14.02
C PHE A 313 4.13 -10.23 -13.86
N SER A 314 4.16 -11.09 -14.87
CA SER A 314 4.80 -12.42 -14.86
C SER A 314 6.30 -12.46 -14.50
N THR A 315 7.00 -11.32 -14.50
CA THR A 315 8.42 -11.23 -14.11
C THR A 315 8.63 -10.90 -12.63
N VAL A 316 7.59 -10.47 -11.91
CA VAL A 316 7.63 -10.32 -10.45
C VAL A 316 7.83 -11.69 -9.82
N LYS A 317 8.74 -11.79 -8.85
CA LYS A 317 8.98 -13.03 -8.12
C LYS A 317 8.18 -13.04 -6.82
N VAL A 318 7.63 -14.18 -6.44
CA VAL A 318 6.98 -14.37 -5.14
C VAL A 318 7.81 -15.32 -4.30
N THR A 319 8.06 -14.95 -3.05
CA THR A 319 8.57 -15.82 -2.01
C THR A 319 7.44 -16.05 -1.02
N LYS A 320 6.94 -17.28 -0.95
CA LYS A 320 5.96 -17.67 0.06
C LYS A 320 6.67 -18.34 1.22
N ILE A 321 6.43 -17.87 2.44
CA ILE A 321 6.83 -18.54 3.67
C ILE A 321 5.61 -19.24 4.30
N PRO A 322 5.81 -20.22 5.20
CA PRO A 322 4.72 -20.84 5.94
C PRO A 322 3.84 -19.81 6.64
N ASP A 323 2.58 -20.14 6.84
CA ASP A 323 1.66 -19.28 7.60
C ASP A 323 2.15 -19.17 9.05
N GLN A 324 2.43 -17.93 9.46
CA GLN A 324 3.01 -17.62 10.76
C GLN A 324 1.98 -17.28 11.83
N ASN A 325 0.68 -17.37 11.49
CA ASN A 325 -0.40 -17.35 12.46
C ASN A 325 -0.09 -18.36 13.57
N THR A 326 0.15 -19.63 13.27
CA THR A 326 0.34 -20.68 14.30
C THR A 326 1.31 -20.35 15.45
N GLU A 327 2.48 -19.78 15.14
CA GLU A 327 3.56 -19.56 16.11
C GLU A 327 3.62 -18.15 16.69
N LEU A 328 3.06 -17.16 16.01
CA LEU A 328 2.93 -15.78 16.50
C LEU A 328 1.57 -15.55 17.20
N LYS A 329 0.57 -16.43 16.96
CA LYS A 329 -0.78 -16.46 17.54
C LYS A 329 -0.95 -17.01 18.92
N ARG A 330 0.06 -17.62 19.53
CA ARG A 330 -0.11 -18.24 20.86
C ARG A 330 -0.49 -17.23 21.98
N ALA A 331 -0.67 -15.95 21.64
CA ALA A 331 -1.13 -14.83 22.46
C ALA A 331 -2.66 -14.75 22.69
N LYS A 332 -3.37 -15.87 22.89
CA LYS A 332 -4.62 -15.80 23.70
C LYS A 332 -4.33 -15.69 25.20
N SER A 333 -3.07 -15.87 25.61
CA SER A 333 -2.63 -15.51 26.95
C SER A 333 -1.82 -14.23 26.89
N ASP A 334 -2.15 -13.30 27.78
CA ASP A 334 -1.41 -12.07 28.09
C ASP A 334 0.12 -12.28 28.26
N ASP A 335 0.56 -13.53 28.42
CA ASP A 335 1.90 -14.01 28.78
C ASP A 335 2.91 -14.01 27.63
N ALA A 336 2.47 -14.32 26.41
CA ALA A 336 3.37 -14.62 25.29
C ALA A 336 4.38 -13.51 25.01
N TYR A 337 3.92 -12.25 25.02
CA TYR A 337 4.76 -11.07 24.76
C TYR A 337 5.15 -10.30 26.04
N LYS A 338 4.95 -10.86 27.25
CA LYS A 338 5.25 -10.14 28.52
C LYS A 338 6.70 -9.71 28.66
N PHE A 339 7.63 -10.40 27.99
CA PHE A 339 9.03 -10.01 27.96
C PHE A 339 9.22 -8.56 27.48
N LEU A 340 8.39 -8.09 26.53
CA LEU A 340 8.42 -6.69 26.07
C LEU A 340 8.05 -5.71 27.18
N ALA A 341 7.02 -6.04 27.98
CA ALA A 341 6.62 -5.23 29.12
C ALA A 341 7.67 -5.24 30.25
N GLN A 342 8.37 -6.37 30.41
CA GLN A 342 9.38 -6.60 31.44
C GLN A 342 10.79 -6.12 31.04
N SER A 343 11.01 -5.75 29.78
CA SER A 343 12.31 -5.32 29.23
C SER A 343 12.94 -4.07 29.89
N GLY A 344 12.19 -3.33 30.71
CA GLY A 344 12.60 -2.03 31.22
C GLY A 344 12.47 -0.87 30.21
N ASN A 345 12.46 -1.17 28.90
CA ASN A 345 12.38 -0.17 27.82
C ASN A 345 10.94 0.34 27.62
N GLY A 346 10.75 1.67 27.63
CA GLY A 346 9.46 2.33 27.44
C GLY A 346 8.83 2.07 26.07
N ASP A 347 9.63 1.92 25.03
CA ASP A 347 9.18 1.69 23.66
C ASP A 347 8.65 0.26 23.48
N PHE A 348 9.32 -0.73 24.06
CA PHE A 348 8.84 -2.11 24.07
C PHE A 348 7.62 -2.29 24.98
N LYS A 349 7.55 -1.57 26.11
CA LYS A 349 6.31 -1.49 26.90
C LYS A 349 5.14 -0.92 26.11
N TRP A 350 5.39 0.08 25.26
CA TRP A 350 4.37 0.62 24.38
C TRP A 350 3.98 -0.38 23.28
N LEU A 351 4.94 -1.06 22.66
CA LEU A 351 4.69 -2.11 21.68
C LEU A 351 3.83 -3.23 22.26
N TYR A 352 4.14 -3.70 23.48
CA TYR A 352 3.32 -4.67 24.20
C TYR A 352 1.86 -4.23 24.34
N LYS A 353 1.60 -2.94 24.64
CA LYS A 353 0.23 -2.42 24.71
C LYS A 353 -0.50 -2.46 23.38
N ARG A 354 0.20 -2.24 22.25
CA ARG A 354 -0.38 -2.38 20.91
C ARG A 354 -0.69 -3.83 20.57
N ILE A 355 0.23 -4.74 20.90
CA ILE A 355 0.01 -6.20 20.77
C ILE A 355 -1.20 -6.63 21.59
N LYS A 356 -1.24 -6.28 22.87
CA LYS A 356 -2.36 -6.60 23.77
C LYS A 356 -3.70 -6.07 23.26
N LEU A 357 -3.74 -4.83 22.75
CA LEU A 357 -4.97 -4.25 22.20
C LEU A 357 -5.54 -5.07 21.04
N ALA A 358 -4.68 -5.59 20.17
CA ALA A 358 -5.09 -6.40 19.04
C ALA A 358 -5.48 -7.82 19.46
N THR A 359 -4.68 -8.47 20.33
CA THR A 359 -4.90 -9.86 20.76
C THR A 359 -6.10 -10.02 21.70
N ASP A 360 -6.41 -9.01 22.51
CA ASP A 360 -7.60 -9.02 23.38
C ASP A 360 -8.90 -8.99 22.56
N ARG A 361 -8.84 -8.58 21.29
CA ARG A 361 -10.02 -8.30 20.49
C ARG A 361 -10.14 -9.17 19.23
N PHE A 362 -9.06 -9.39 18.48
CA PHE A 362 -9.20 -9.74 17.06
C PHE A 362 -8.26 -10.85 16.57
N ASP A 363 -6.93 -10.81 16.77
CA ASP A 363 -6.00 -11.95 16.61
C ASP A 363 -4.52 -11.51 16.81
N ASP A 364 -3.57 -12.09 16.09
CA ASP A 364 -2.14 -12.13 16.38
C ASP A 364 -1.25 -11.40 15.37
N PRO A 365 -0.06 -10.90 15.75
CA PRO A 365 0.74 -10.04 14.88
C PRO A 365 1.54 -10.83 13.81
N SER A 366 0.96 -11.86 13.19
CA SER A 366 1.66 -12.79 12.29
C SER A 366 2.24 -12.13 11.05
N ASP A 367 1.61 -11.09 10.54
CA ASP A 367 2.11 -10.32 9.39
C ASP A 367 3.50 -9.73 9.64
N ALA A 368 3.85 -9.46 10.91
CA ALA A 368 5.19 -9.04 11.31
C ALA A 368 6.24 -10.12 11.10
N GLY A 369 5.85 -11.38 11.01
CA GLY A 369 6.78 -12.47 10.86
C GLY A 369 7.45 -12.49 9.47
N MET A 370 6.89 -11.83 8.46
CA MET A 370 7.61 -11.59 7.20
C MET A 370 8.84 -10.69 7.41
N ALA A 371 8.74 -9.67 8.28
CA ALA A 371 9.89 -8.88 8.68
C ALA A 371 10.89 -9.73 9.48
N LEU A 372 10.41 -10.59 10.38
CA LEU A 372 11.27 -11.54 11.10
C LEU A 372 12.03 -12.46 10.13
N TYR A 373 11.37 -12.99 9.09
CA TYR A 373 12.00 -13.79 8.05
C TYR A 373 13.08 -12.99 7.31
N LEU A 374 12.81 -11.75 6.90
CA LEU A 374 13.83 -10.93 6.22
C LEU A 374 15.08 -10.72 7.07
N VAL A 375 14.90 -10.53 8.38
CA VAL A 375 15.99 -10.21 9.31
C VAL A 375 16.73 -11.45 9.80
N THR A 376 16.10 -12.63 9.81
CA THR A 376 16.68 -13.83 10.44
C THR A 376 16.79 -15.05 9.52
N GLY A 377 16.13 -15.04 8.36
CA GLY A 377 15.93 -16.21 7.50
C GLY A 377 14.96 -17.26 8.07
N ARG A 378 14.30 -17.01 9.21
CA ARG A 378 13.36 -17.96 9.82
C ARG A 378 12.04 -18.01 9.06
N ARG A 379 11.78 -19.12 8.36
CA ARG A 379 10.52 -19.31 7.63
C ARG A 379 9.31 -19.46 8.56
N CYS A 380 9.49 -20.12 9.71
CA CYS A 380 8.49 -20.23 10.77
C CYS A 380 8.96 -19.44 11.99
N GLY A 381 8.64 -18.15 12.01
CA GLY A 381 8.98 -17.26 13.10
C GLY A 381 8.23 -17.63 14.37
N THR A 382 8.92 -17.63 15.52
CA THR A 382 8.31 -17.87 16.82
C THR A 382 8.41 -16.64 17.71
N ILE A 383 7.57 -16.58 18.75
CA ILE A 383 7.68 -15.57 19.81
C ILE A 383 9.08 -15.57 20.45
N GLN A 384 9.74 -16.72 20.57
CA GLN A 384 11.11 -16.79 21.09
C GLN A 384 12.12 -16.16 20.12
N ASP A 385 11.95 -16.32 18.80
CA ASP A 385 12.79 -15.61 17.83
C ASP A 385 12.58 -14.10 17.90
N VAL A 386 11.34 -13.63 18.13
CA VAL A 386 11.05 -12.21 18.39
C VAL A 386 11.76 -11.72 19.65
N ASN A 387 11.67 -12.47 20.76
CA ASN A 387 12.33 -12.14 22.01
C ASN A 387 13.85 -12.01 21.81
N ASN A 388 14.49 -13.04 21.25
CA ASN A 388 15.93 -13.07 20.99
C ASN A 388 16.44 -11.95 20.08
N LEU A 389 15.59 -11.43 19.18
CA LEU A 389 15.97 -10.37 18.26
C LEU A 389 15.80 -8.97 18.88
N LEU A 390 14.80 -8.78 19.73
CA LEU A 390 14.49 -7.48 20.32
C LEU A 390 15.22 -7.21 21.64
N LEU A 391 15.43 -8.24 22.47
CA LEU A 391 16.05 -8.21 23.80
C LEU A 391 17.24 -9.17 23.88
#